data_AF-A0A7S0N6I4-F1
#
_entry.id   AF-A0A7S0N6I4-F1
#
_cell.length_a   1.000
_cell.length_b   1.000
_cell.length_c   1.000
_cell.angle_alpha   90.00
_cell.angle_beta   90.00
_cell.angle_gamma   90.00
#
_symmetry.space_group_name_H-M   'P 1'
#
loop_
_entity.id
_entity.type
_entity.pdbx_description
1 polymer ?
#
loop_
_entity_poly.entity_id
_entity_poly.type
_entity_poly.pdbx_seq_one_letter_code
_entity_poly.pdbx_strand_id
1 'polypeptide(L)'
;VGDVLQVDILDVEVITPWGWNMVRPGAGSLKHFEGGYHTYGLDLAKQRVNLPWGGHVPFNVTGTSPFFGQLGTAPPKELGRVSSVQPGAEFGGNIDNKHLGRGTTLYLPVNVQGGMFSAGDGHAVQGDGEVCVTALETSLLGDFRLTVRKDLGVAGRANGTSWVPPGKTRPTQLRAETKTHFMSMAFDPDLNVAEVLALEDLLDWMELETALDRESLYRLASLAADMHVTQVVNTKKGIHMLMPKSVLPPKEHTRAHPHT
;
A
#
# COMPACT_ATOMS: atom_id res chain seq x y z
N VAL A 1 -3.78 -8.03 20.03
CA VAL A 1 -4.81 -7.04 19.60
C VAL A 1 -4.31 -5.68 20.02
N GLY A 2 -4.31 -4.72 19.10
CA GLY A 2 -3.59 -3.45 19.27
C GLY A 2 -2.10 -3.54 18.89
N ASP A 3 -1.67 -4.70 18.40
CA ASP A 3 -0.34 -4.92 17.81
C ASP A 3 -0.35 -4.54 16.32
N VAL A 4 0.83 -4.52 15.70
CA VAL A 4 0.99 -4.38 14.25
C VAL A 4 1.44 -5.70 13.64
N LEU A 5 0.85 -6.09 12.52
CA LEU A 5 1.33 -7.18 11.69
C LEU A 5 2.22 -6.59 10.60
N GLN A 6 3.50 -6.92 10.65
CA GLN A 6 4.43 -6.68 9.55
C GLN A 6 4.32 -7.84 8.56
N VAL A 7 4.06 -7.51 7.31
CA VAL A 7 3.93 -8.45 6.19
C VAL A 7 5.08 -8.16 5.23
N ASP A 8 6.10 -9.00 5.24
CA ASP A 8 7.16 -8.94 4.23
C ASP A 8 6.74 -9.76 3.01
N ILE A 9 6.62 -9.11 1.86
CA ILE A 9 6.26 -9.73 0.58
C ILE A 9 7.55 -10.27 -0.03
N LEU A 10 7.82 -11.56 0.16
CA LEU A 10 9.09 -12.18 -0.20
C LEU A 10 9.18 -12.48 -1.69
N ASP A 11 8.09 -12.98 -2.27
CA ASP A 11 7.98 -13.25 -3.69
C ASP A 11 6.54 -13.17 -4.19
N VAL A 12 6.39 -12.87 -5.48
CA VAL A 12 5.10 -12.82 -6.19
C VAL A 12 5.32 -13.33 -7.61
N GLU A 13 4.70 -14.44 -7.95
CA GLU A 13 4.81 -15.10 -9.25
C GLU A 13 3.46 -15.15 -9.98
N VAL A 14 3.45 -14.79 -11.26
CA VAL A 14 2.30 -15.01 -12.14
C VAL A 14 2.31 -16.46 -12.62
N ILE A 15 1.29 -17.23 -12.24
CA ILE A 15 1.26 -18.69 -12.46
C ILE A 15 0.34 -19.14 -13.60
N THR A 16 -0.43 -18.23 -14.18
CA THR A 16 -1.32 -18.53 -15.32
C THR A 16 -0.90 -17.78 -16.58
N PRO A 17 -0.88 -18.42 -17.77
CA PRO A 17 -0.43 -17.81 -19.02
C PRO A 17 -1.49 -16.89 -19.66
N TRP A 18 -2.45 -16.41 -18.86
CA TRP A 18 -3.50 -15.51 -19.28
C TRP A 18 -3.92 -14.61 -18.12
N GLY A 19 -4.51 -13.47 -18.47
CA GLY A 19 -5.17 -12.58 -17.53
C GLY A 19 -6.39 -11.95 -18.19
N TRP A 20 -7.15 -11.16 -17.44
CA TRP A 20 -8.31 -10.46 -17.96
C TRP A 20 -8.34 -9.02 -17.49
N ASN A 21 -8.99 -8.18 -18.27
CA ASN A 21 -9.37 -6.83 -17.89
C ASN A 21 -10.85 -6.66 -18.25
N MET A 22 -11.56 -5.88 -17.46
CA MET A 22 -12.94 -5.53 -17.71
C MET A 22 -13.09 -4.02 -17.71
N VAL A 23 -13.83 -3.52 -18.71
CA VAL A 23 -14.46 -2.22 -18.61
C VAL A 23 -15.89 -2.45 -18.10
N ARG A 24 -16.20 -1.97 -16.90
CA ARG A 24 -17.52 -2.15 -16.30
C ARG A 24 -18.45 -0.99 -16.67
N PRO A 25 -19.61 -1.24 -17.32
CA PRO A 25 -20.54 -0.18 -17.68
C PRO A 25 -20.99 0.65 -16.47
N GLY A 26 -20.93 1.98 -16.60
CA GLY A 26 -21.32 2.91 -15.54
C GLY A 26 -20.35 3.03 -14.36
N ALA A 27 -19.20 2.35 -14.39
CA ALA A 27 -18.17 2.36 -13.35
C ALA A 27 -16.80 2.79 -13.91
N GLY A 28 -15.81 2.91 -13.04
CA GLY A 28 -14.50 3.47 -13.37
C GLY A 28 -14.49 5.00 -13.40
N SER A 29 -13.35 5.58 -13.77
CA SER A 29 -13.20 7.03 -13.93
C SER A 29 -14.05 7.57 -15.09
N LEU A 30 -14.23 6.77 -16.14
CA LEU A 30 -15.01 7.12 -17.33
C LEU A 30 -16.18 6.16 -17.49
N LYS A 31 -17.40 6.67 -17.33
CA LYS A 31 -18.62 5.86 -17.21
C LYS A 31 -19.36 5.60 -18.53
N HIS A 32 -18.86 6.15 -19.64
CA HIS A 32 -19.58 6.19 -20.91
C HIS A 32 -19.24 5.03 -21.86
N PHE A 33 -18.33 4.13 -21.47
CA PHE A 33 -17.99 2.96 -22.29
C PHE A 33 -19.03 1.84 -22.12
N GLU A 34 -19.34 1.15 -23.21
CA GLU A 34 -20.28 0.01 -23.26
C GLU A 34 -19.80 -1.21 -22.47
N GLY A 35 -18.49 -1.28 -22.18
CA GLY A 35 -17.90 -2.29 -21.31
C GLY A 35 -17.65 -3.64 -21.98
N GLY A 36 -17.30 -4.61 -21.13
CA GLY A 36 -17.01 -6.00 -21.54
C GLY A 36 -15.72 -6.53 -20.92
N TYR A 37 -15.56 -7.85 -21.00
CA TYR A 37 -14.34 -8.55 -20.61
C TYR A 37 -13.43 -8.72 -21.81
N HIS A 38 -12.13 -8.56 -21.60
CA HIS A 38 -11.11 -8.96 -22.54
C HIS A 38 -10.10 -9.88 -21.86
N THR A 39 -9.72 -10.96 -22.53
CA THR A 39 -8.68 -11.88 -22.04
C THR A 39 -7.40 -11.64 -22.82
N TYR A 40 -6.27 -11.64 -22.12
CA TYR A 40 -4.95 -11.37 -22.70
C TYR A 40 -4.06 -12.60 -22.49
N GLY A 41 -3.31 -12.98 -23.53
CA GLY A 41 -2.28 -14.01 -23.41
C GLY A 41 -1.01 -13.44 -22.78
N LEU A 42 -0.46 -14.14 -21.79
CA LEU A 42 0.76 -13.75 -21.08
C LEU A 42 1.93 -14.64 -21.52
N ASP A 43 3.05 -13.99 -21.87
CA ASP A 43 4.33 -14.68 -22.11
C ASP A 43 5.10 -14.67 -20.78
N LEU A 44 4.91 -15.73 -19.98
CA LEU A 44 5.51 -15.83 -18.64
C LEU A 44 7.04 -15.90 -18.69
N ALA A 45 7.61 -16.52 -19.72
CA ALA A 45 9.06 -16.57 -19.89
C ALA A 45 9.66 -15.17 -20.12
N LYS A 46 8.95 -14.30 -20.82
CA LYS A 46 9.37 -12.91 -21.06
C LYS A 46 8.71 -11.89 -20.12
N GLN A 47 7.92 -12.36 -19.14
CA GLN A 47 7.23 -11.53 -18.15
C GLN A 47 6.47 -10.35 -18.77
N ARG A 48 5.57 -10.65 -19.72
CA ARG A 48 4.83 -9.61 -20.46
C ARG A 48 3.44 -10.06 -20.93
N VAL A 49 2.59 -9.07 -21.14
CA VAL A 49 1.25 -9.17 -21.72
C VAL A 49 1.33 -8.98 -23.23
N ASN A 50 0.68 -9.85 -24.02
CA ASN A 50 0.51 -9.63 -25.45
C ASN A 50 -0.78 -8.87 -25.72
N LEU A 51 -0.71 -7.78 -26.48
CA LEU A 51 -1.87 -6.95 -26.77
C LEU A 51 -2.57 -7.40 -28.06
N PRO A 52 -3.91 -7.45 -28.09
CA PRO A 52 -4.67 -7.95 -29.25
C PRO A 52 -4.53 -7.04 -30.47
N TRP A 53 -4.20 -5.76 -30.28
CA TRP A 53 -3.93 -4.78 -31.34
C TRP A 53 -2.46 -4.70 -31.76
N GLY A 54 -1.62 -5.61 -31.27
CA GLY A 54 -0.18 -5.64 -31.51
C GLY A 54 0.63 -4.91 -30.45
N GLY A 55 1.85 -5.38 -30.21
CA GLY A 55 2.73 -4.91 -29.14
C GLY A 55 2.64 -5.74 -27.86
N HIS A 56 3.36 -5.30 -26.83
CA HIS A 56 3.40 -5.97 -25.52
C HIS A 56 3.57 -4.97 -24.38
N VAL A 57 3.09 -5.33 -23.19
CA VAL A 57 3.32 -4.60 -21.94
C VAL A 57 4.16 -5.46 -21.01
N PRO A 58 5.41 -5.09 -20.66
CA PRO A 58 6.17 -5.79 -19.64
C PRO A 58 5.45 -5.77 -18.29
N PHE A 59 5.58 -6.83 -17.48
CA PHE A 59 5.01 -6.86 -16.13
C PHE A 59 5.56 -5.74 -15.24
N ASN A 60 6.77 -5.26 -15.54
CA ASN A 60 7.44 -4.18 -14.82
C ASN A 60 7.40 -2.82 -15.54
N VAL A 61 6.41 -2.57 -16.40
CA VAL A 61 6.32 -1.35 -17.21
C VAL A 61 6.42 -0.05 -16.40
N THR A 62 5.96 -0.04 -15.14
CA THR A 62 6.02 1.11 -14.23
C THR A 62 7.12 1.01 -13.17
N GLY A 63 8.08 0.08 -13.34
CA GLY A 63 9.14 -0.19 -12.36
C GLY A 63 8.69 -1.00 -11.15
N THR A 64 7.44 -1.46 -11.12
CA THR A 64 6.92 -2.36 -10.09
C THR A 64 6.85 -3.80 -10.59
N SER A 65 6.46 -4.75 -9.73
CA SER A 65 6.30 -6.16 -10.11
C SER A 65 4.82 -6.55 -9.99
N PRO A 66 4.42 -7.72 -10.50
CA PRO A 66 3.13 -8.31 -10.15
C PRO A 66 2.90 -8.28 -8.64
N PHE A 67 1.66 -8.05 -8.22
CA PHE A 67 1.31 -7.79 -6.83
C PHE A 67 -0.13 -8.21 -6.53
N PHE A 68 -0.43 -8.33 -5.23
CA PHE A 68 -1.79 -8.58 -4.74
C PHE A 68 -2.47 -7.24 -4.46
N GLY A 69 -3.56 -6.93 -5.15
CA GLY A 69 -4.39 -5.74 -4.91
C GLY A 69 -5.05 -5.78 -3.53
N GLN A 70 -5.39 -6.99 -3.06
CA GLN A 70 -5.98 -7.23 -1.75
C GLN A 70 -4.98 -7.79 -0.74
N LEU A 71 -4.70 -7.01 0.30
CA LEU A 71 -3.86 -7.40 1.45
C LEU A 71 -4.50 -6.83 2.71
N GLY A 72 -4.84 -7.68 3.69
CA GLY A 72 -5.52 -7.19 4.88
C GLY A 72 -5.58 -8.15 6.06
N THR A 73 -5.96 -7.61 7.22
CA THR A 73 -6.30 -8.32 8.45
C THR A 73 -7.80 -8.21 8.71
N ALA A 74 -8.33 -8.96 9.69
CA ALA A 74 -9.74 -8.80 10.03
C ALA A 74 -10.03 -7.39 10.58
N PRO A 75 -11.17 -6.79 10.19
CA PRO A 75 -11.56 -5.47 10.65
C PRO A 75 -11.86 -5.43 12.15
N PRO A 76 -11.83 -4.24 12.76
CA PRO A 76 -12.31 -4.04 14.12
C PRO A 76 -13.79 -4.43 14.23
N LYS A 77 -14.18 -5.00 15.37
CA LYS A 77 -15.52 -5.60 15.57
C LYS A 77 -16.64 -4.60 15.33
N GLU A 78 -16.38 -3.33 15.61
CA GLU A 78 -17.32 -2.21 15.48
C GLU A 78 -17.73 -1.96 14.01
N LEU A 79 -16.87 -2.33 13.04
CA LEU A 79 -17.21 -2.26 11.61
C LEU A 79 -18.00 -3.48 11.12
N GLY A 80 -18.09 -4.55 11.92
CA GLY A 80 -18.75 -5.77 11.53
C GLY A 80 -18.10 -6.44 10.31
N ARG A 81 -18.93 -7.04 9.44
CA ARG A 81 -18.45 -7.68 8.20
C ARG A 81 -18.22 -6.62 7.13
N VAL A 82 -16.99 -6.55 6.62
CA VAL A 82 -16.60 -5.67 5.51
C VAL A 82 -16.39 -6.51 4.25
N SER A 83 -16.80 -5.99 3.10
CA SER A 83 -16.55 -6.63 1.79
C SER A 83 -15.06 -6.51 1.43
N SER A 84 -14.50 -7.53 0.77
CA SER A 84 -13.08 -7.54 0.38
C SER A 84 -12.73 -6.46 -0.64
N VAL A 85 -13.70 -5.95 -1.39
CA VAL A 85 -13.55 -4.88 -2.41
C VAL A 85 -13.42 -3.48 -1.81
N GLN A 86 -13.23 -3.36 -0.50
CA GLN A 86 -13.11 -2.09 0.21
C GLN A 86 -11.69 -1.94 0.75
N PRO A 87 -11.02 -0.81 0.54
CA PRO A 87 -9.86 -0.45 1.35
C PRO A 87 -10.26 0.21 2.66
N GLY A 88 -9.38 0.14 3.65
CA GLY A 88 -9.49 0.90 4.89
C GLY A 88 -8.20 0.88 5.69
N ALA A 89 -7.86 2.01 6.31
CA ALA A 89 -6.73 2.10 7.24
C ALA A 89 -6.86 1.12 8.41
N GLU A 90 -8.09 0.74 8.75
CA GLU A 90 -8.38 -0.16 9.86
C GLU A 90 -8.06 -1.63 9.59
N PHE A 91 -7.85 -2.03 8.33
CA PHE A 91 -7.70 -3.46 7.99
C PHE A 91 -6.94 -3.76 6.71
N GLY A 92 -6.57 -2.78 5.88
CA GLY A 92 -6.08 -3.03 4.53
C GLY A 92 -7.25 -3.24 3.57
N GLY A 93 -7.32 -4.41 2.92
CA GLY A 93 -8.39 -4.76 1.97
C GLY A 93 -7.97 -4.48 0.53
N ASN A 94 -8.88 -3.92 -0.29
CA ASN A 94 -8.64 -3.59 -1.71
C ASN A 94 -7.78 -2.33 -1.87
N ILE A 95 -6.48 -2.46 -1.58
CA ILE A 95 -5.52 -1.36 -1.55
C ILE A 95 -5.17 -0.93 -2.99
N ASP A 96 -4.95 -1.91 -3.87
CA ASP A 96 -4.62 -1.73 -5.29
C ASP A 96 -3.42 -0.81 -5.52
N ASN A 97 -2.39 -0.98 -4.69
CA ASN A 97 -1.14 -0.24 -4.80
C ASN A 97 -0.04 -1.10 -5.42
N LYS A 98 0.32 -0.81 -6.67
CA LYS A 98 1.34 -1.52 -7.43
C LYS A 98 2.73 -1.57 -6.76
N HIS A 99 3.00 -0.70 -5.80
CA HIS A 99 4.26 -0.69 -5.05
C HIS A 99 4.30 -1.76 -3.93
N LEU A 100 3.19 -2.44 -3.63
CA LEU A 100 3.12 -3.58 -2.71
C LEU A 100 3.48 -4.91 -3.40
N GLY A 101 4.54 -4.89 -4.21
CA GLY A 101 5.10 -6.07 -4.85
C GLY A 101 6.22 -6.73 -4.04
N ARG A 102 6.92 -7.65 -4.68
CA ARG A 102 8.10 -8.34 -4.12
C ARG A 102 9.11 -7.36 -3.52
N GLY A 103 9.57 -7.67 -2.31
CA GLY A 103 10.58 -6.91 -1.57
C GLY A 103 10.03 -5.71 -0.79
N THR A 104 8.71 -5.54 -0.75
CA THR A 104 8.02 -4.53 0.04
C THR A 104 7.57 -5.10 1.38
N THR A 105 7.60 -4.27 2.42
CA THR A 105 7.04 -4.59 3.73
C THR A 105 5.80 -3.72 3.97
N LEU A 106 4.66 -4.35 4.26
CA LEU A 106 3.39 -3.69 4.60
C LEU A 106 3.10 -3.83 6.10
N TYR A 107 2.58 -2.78 6.73
CA TYR A 107 2.20 -2.76 8.13
C TYR A 107 0.68 -2.67 8.26
N LEU A 108 0.06 -3.67 8.92
CA LEU A 108 -1.39 -3.78 9.11
C LEU A 108 -1.76 -3.81 10.60
N PRO A 109 -2.86 -3.20 11.02
CA PRO A 109 -3.32 -3.27 12.40
C PRO A 109 -3.87 -4.67 12.75
N VAL A 110 -3.66 -5.11 14.00
CA VAL A 110 -4.21 -6.38 14.53
C VAL A 110 -5.42 -6.11 15.43
N ASN A 111 -6.63 -6.21 14.87
CA ASN A 111 -7.88 -5.92 15.60
C ASN A 111 -8.50 -7.14 16.28
N VAL A 112 -8.12 -8.35 15.88
CA VAL A 112 -8.61 -9.62 16.45
C VAL A 112 -7.44 -10.54 16.78
N GLN A 113 -7.69 -11.53 17.64
CA GLN A 113 -6.69 -12.55 17.95
C GLN A 113 -6.27 -13.28 16.65
N GLY A 114 -4.95 -13.42 16.45
CA GLY A 114 -4.38 -14.04 15.25
C GLY A 114 -4.31 -13.12 14.02
N GLY A 115 -4.87 -11.91 14.06
CA GLY A 115 -4.86 -10.95 12.94
C GLY A 115 -5.75 -11.34 11.77
N MET A 116 -5.85 -12.64 11.44
CA MET A 116 -6.63 -13.19 10.32
C MET A 116 -6.20 -12.56 8.98
N PHE A 117 -4.89 -12.62 8.71
CA PHE A 117 -4.34 -12.10 7.45
C PHE A 117 -4.90 -12.85 6.24
N SER A 118 -5.20 -12.11 5.17
CA SER A 118 -5.61 -12.63 3.87
C SER A 118 -4.99 -11.80 2.74
N ALA A 119 -4.68 -12.47 1.64
CA ALA A 119 -4.20 -11.87 0.40
C ALA A 119 -4.97 -12.42 -0.80
N GLY A 120 -5.17 -11.61 -1.84
CA GLY A 120 -5.89 -11.98 -3.05
C GLY A 120 -5.82 -10.89 -4.12
N ASP A 121 -6.65 -11.02 -5.14
CA ASP A 121 -6.76 -10.04 -6.24
C ASP A 121 -5.44 -9.85 -7.00
N GLY A 122 -5.07 -10.86 -7.77
CA GLY A 122 -3.75 -10.93 -8.38
C GLY A 122 -3.63 -10.05 -9.62
N HIS A 123 -2.69 -9.12 -9.64
CA HIS A 123 -2.47 -8.21 -10.76
C HIS A 123 -1.10 -8.46 -11.39
N ALA A 124 -1.08 -8.77 -12.69
CA ALA A 124 0.19 -8.84 -13.44
C ALA A 124 0.74 -7.45 -13.78
N VAL A 125 -0.14 -6.50 -14.08
CA VAL A 125 0.18 -5.09 -14.36
C VAL A 125 -0.98 -4.21 -13.92
N GLN A 126 -0.68 -3.12 -13.24
CA GLN A 126 -1.62 -2.05 -12.94
C GLN A 126 -0.96 -0.68 -13.12
N GLY A 127 -1.68 0.28 -13.68
CA GLY A 127 -1.33 1.70 -13.60
C GLY A 127 -1.91 2.36 -12.36
N ASP A 128 -1.27 3.44 -11.89
CA ASP A 128 -1.84 4.27 -10.83
C ASP A 128 -3.23 4.77 -11.23
N GLY A 129 -4.19 4.61 -10.33
CA GLY A 129 -5.58 5.01 -10.55
C GLY A 129 -6.53 3.87 -10.91
N GLU A 130 -6.03 2.75 -11.47
CA GLU A 130 -6.88 1.59 -11.84
C GLU A 130 -8.15 2.00 -12.61
N VAL A 131 -7.98 2.91 -13.57
CA VAL A 131 -9.05 3.82 -14.04
C VAL A 131 -10.31 3.17 -14.63
N CYS A 132 -10.23 1.89 -15.01
CA CYS A 132 -11.32 1.15 -15.63
C CYS A 132 -11.93 0.05 -14.74
N VAL A 133 -11.73 0.11 -13.41
CA VAL A 133 -12.24 -0.83 -12.39
C VAL A 133 -11.35 -2.05 -12.16
N THR A 134 -10.58 -2.47 -13.16
CA THR A 134 -9.71 -3.65 -13.04
C THR A 134 -8.33 -3.36 -13.59
N ALA A 135 -7.36 -4.11 -13.09
CA ALA A 135 -6.01 -4.19 -13.61
C ALA A 135 -5.94 -5.20 -14.76
N LEU A 136 -4.76 -5.76 -15.01
CA LEU A 136 -4.65 -7.08 -15.62
C LEU A 136 -4.75 -8.15 -14.52
N GLU A 137 -5.96 -8.60 -14.29
CA GLU A 137 -6.33 -9.62 -13.32
C GLU A 137 -5.82 -11.01 -13.72
N THR A 138 -5.17 -11.72 -12.81
CA THR A 138 -4.58 -13.04 -13.06
C THR A 138 -4.41 -13.84 -11.76
N SER A 139 -3.95 -15.08 -11.87
CA SER A 139 -3.62 -15.90 -10.69
C SER A 139 -2.15 -15.71 -10.30
N LEU A 140 -1.93 -15.50 -9.00
CA LEU A 140 -0.60 -15.35 -8.42
C LEU A 140 -0.31 -16.43 -7.39
N LEU A 141 0.96 -16.79 -7.27
CA LEU A 141 1.52 -17.45 -6.09
C LEU A 141 2.34 -16.42 -5.31
N GLY A 142 2.17 -16.37 -3.99
CA GLY A 142 2.81 -15.37 -3.13
C GLY A 142 3.43 -15.98 -1.89
N ASP A 143 4.67 -15.58 -1.61
CA ASP A 143 5.39 -15.95 -0.40
C ASP A 143 5.44 -14.76 0.56
N PHE A 144 4.93 -14.97 1.77
CA PHE A 144 4.84 -13.92 2.79
C PHE A 144 5.51 -14.35 4.08
N ARG A 145 6.25 -13.44 4.73
CA ARG A 145 6.63 -13.57 6.13
C ARG A 145 5.78 -12.66 6.98
N LEU A 146 5.16 -13.23 8.02
CA LEU A 146 4.30 -12.53 8.94
C LEU A 146 4.99 -12.38 10.29
N THR A 147 5.23 -11.13 10.72
CA THR A 147 5.88 -10.82 12.00
C THR A 147 4.96 -9.94 12.85
N VAL A 148 4.69 -10.34 14.09
CA VAL A 148 3.92 -9.52 15.03
C VAL A 148 4.84 -8.52 15.73
N ARG A 149 4.60 -7.23 15.50
CA ARG A 149 5.36 -6.09 16.02
C ARG A 149 4.63 -5.44 17.19
N LYS A 150 4.91 -5.94 18.41
CA LYS A 150 4.37 -5.38 19.66
C LYS A 150 4.98 -4.02 20.01
N ASP A 151 6.22 -3.82 19.59
CA ASP A 151 7.00 -2.59 19.73
C ASP A 151 6.49 -1.45 18.85
N LEU A 152 5.71 -1.74 17.81
CA LEU A 152 5.05 -0.74 16.96
C LEU A 152 3.60 -0.49 17.36
N GLY A 153 2.96 -1.43 18.06
CA GLY A 153 1.58 -1.32 18.51
C GLY A 153 1.36 -0.36 19.68
N VAL A 154 0.17 -0.42 20.29
CA VAL A 154 -0.19 0.40 21.46
C VAL A 154 0.81 0.24 22.60
N ALA A 155 1.34 -0.97 22.80
CA ALA A 155 2.35 -1.25 23.83
C ALA A 155 3.69 -0.55 23.58
N GLY A 156 4.06 -0.29 22.31
CA GLY A 156 5.26 0.46 21.94
C GLY A 156 5.26 1.90 22.45
N ARG A 157 4.10 2.53 22.64
CA ARG A 157 4.06 3.87 23.24
C ARG A 157 4.74 3.97 24.61
N ALA A 158 4.65 2.89 25.40
CA ALA A 158 5.28 2.87 26.72
C ALA A 158 6.81 2.76 26.65
N ASN A 159 7.39 2.34 25.52
CA ASN A 159 8.84 2.15 25.36
C ASN A 159 9.50 3.16 24.38
N GLY A 160 8.73 4.12 23.86
CA GLY A 160 9.25 5.20 23.01
C GLY A 160 9.31 4.89 21.50
N THR A 161 8.96 3.67 21.06
CA THR A 161 8.77 3.33 19.64
C THR A 161 7.29 3.14 19.36
N SER A 162 6.68 3.87 18.42
CA SER A 162 5.23 3.76 18.22
C SER A 162 4.83 4.06 16.78
N TRP A 163 4.07 3.15 16.17
CA TRP A 163 3.36 3.38 14.90
C TRP A 163 2.09 4.24 15.09
N VAL A 164 1.77 4.58 16.34
CA VAL A 164 0.65 5.46 16.73
C VAL A 164 1.18 6.87 17.03
N PRO A 165 0.90 7.90 16.20
CA PRO A 165 1.38 9.28 16.41
C PRO A 165 0.97 9.84 17.77
N PRO A 166 1.76 10.70 18.45
CA PRO A 166 1.42 11.26 19.76
C PRO A 166 -0.02 11.77 19.85
N GLY A 167 -0.72 11.45 20.95
CA GLY A 167 -2.14 11.84 21.12
C GLY A 167 -3.17 10.99 20.37
N LYS A 168 -2.78 10.08 19.48
CA LYS A 168 -3.70 9.08 18.86
C LYS A 168 -3.83 7.80 19.69
N THR A 169 -4.74 6.89 19.39
CA THR A 169 -4.87 5.58 20.09
C THR A 169 -4.64 4.40 19.16
N ARG A 170 -4.56 4.66 17.85
CA ARG A 170 -4.32 3.68 16.81
C ARG A 170 -3.58 4.34 15.63
N PRO A 171 -2.95 3.56 14.76
CA PRO A 171 -2.39 4.01 13.50
C PRO A 171 -3.46 4.73 12.69
N THR A 172 -3.09 5.82 12.03
CA THR A 172 -4.03 6.68 11.32
C THR A 172 -4.26 6.24 9.90
N GLN A 173 -3.20 5.79 9.21
CA GLN A 173 -3.24 5.33 7.83
C GLN A 173 -2.42 4.04 7.65
N LEU A 174 -2.49 3.44 6.46
CA LEU A 174 -1.64 2.30 6.12
C LEU A 174 -0.24 2.79 5.77
N ARG A 175 0.78 2.02 6.18
CA ARG A 175 2.17 2.32 5.85
C ARG A 175 2.84 1.08 5.28
N ALA A 176 3.72 1.31 4.32
CA ALA A 176 4.58 0.31 3.74
C ALA A 176 5.96 0.91 3.50
N GLU A 177 6.92 0.06 3.19
CA GLU A 177 8.23 0.51 2.76
C GLU A 177 8.78 -0.42 1.70
N THR A 178 9.38 0.17 0.68
CA THR A 178 10.24 -0.55 -0.25
C THR A 178 11.67 -0.48 0.26
N LYS A 179 12.60 -1.10 -0.48
CA LYS A 179 14.03 -0.95 -0.22
C LYS A 179 14.48 0.53 -0.22
N THR A 180 13.82 1.38 -1.01
CA THR A 180 14.29 2.74 -1.27
C THR A 180 13.35 3.83 -0.75
N HIS A 181 12.09 3.52 -0.43
CA HIS A 181 11.10 4.52 -0.03
C HIS A 181 10.33 4.11 1.22
N PHE A 182 9.98 5.09 2.05
CA PHE A 182 8.86 5.02 2.97
C PHE A 182 7.56 5.38 2.24
N MET A 183 6.45 4.75 2.62
CA MET A 183 5.17 4.93 1.95
C MET A 183 4.00 5.03 2.95
N SER A 184 3.27 6.14 2.93
CA SER A 184 1.96 6.25 3.59
C SER A 184 0.84 6.14 2.55
N MET A 185 -0.30 5.58 2.95
CA MET A 185 -1.46 5.35 2.07
C MET A 185 -2.75 5.66 2.81
N ALA A 186 -3.55 6.58 2.27
CA ALA A 186 -4.83 6.97 2.83
C ALA A 186 -5.98 6.75 1.84
N PHE A 187 -7.18 6.47 2.38
CA PHE A 187 -8.35 6.12 1.59
C PHE A 187 -9.60 6.87 2.06
N ASP A 188 -10.23 7.58 1.13
CA ASP A 188 -11.46 8.36 1.36
C ASP A 188 -12.29 8.47 0.07
N PRO A 189 -13.63 8.60 0.12
CA PRO A 189 -14.43 8.88 -1.08
C PRO A 189 -13.98 10.14 -1.86
N ASP A 190 -13.39 11.13 -1.17
CA ASP A 190 -12.79 12.34 -1.76
C ASP A 190 -11.26 12.25 -1.80
N LEU A 191 -10.68 12.40 -3.00
CA LEU A 191 -9.23 12.37 -3.18
C LEU A 191 -8.54 13.53 -2.47
N ASN A 192 -9.18 14.70 -2.34
CA ASN A 192 -8.57 15.84 -1.64
C ASN A 192 -8.43 15.54 -0.14
N VAL A 193 -9.35 14.77 0.42
CA VAL A 193 -9.27 14.32 1.82
C VAL A 193 -8.19 13.24 1.95
N ALA A 194 -8.16 12.27 1.04
CA ALA A 194 -7.13 11.23 1.04
C ALA A 194 -5.71 11.81 0.88
N GLU A 195 -5.54 12.84 0.05
CA GLU A 195 -4.30 13.58 -0.14
C GLU A 195 -3.75 14.12 1.18
N VAL A 196 -4.57 14.91 1.90
CA VAL A 196 -4.16 15.52 3.17
C VAL A 196 -3.84 14.44 4.19
N LEU A 197 -4.67 13.39 4.28
CA LEU A 197 -4.45 12.29 5.22
C LEU A 197 -3.17 11.51 4.95
N ALA A 198 -2.83 11.24 3.69
CA ALA A 198 -1.62 10.51 3.33
C ALA A 198 -0.36 11.34 3.64
N LEU A 199 -0.40 12.64 3.34
CA LEU A 199 0.69 13.56 3.62
C LEU A 199 0.91 13.75 5.13
N GLU A 200 -0.14 14.04 5.89
CA GLU A 200 -0.06 14.18 7.35
C GLU A 200 0.52 12.92 8.00
N ASP A 201 0.08 11.73 7.56
CA ASP A 201 0.60 10.46 8.06
C ASP A 201 2.07 10.22 7.70
N LEU A 202 2.50 10.63 6.50
CA LEU A 202 3.92 10.58 6.13
C LEU A 202 4.75 11.45 7.07
N LEU A 203 4.32 12.69 7.32
CA LEU A 203 5.05 13.61 8.20
C LEU A 203 5.13 13.07 9.62
N ASP A 204 4.01 12.56 10.15
CA ASP A 204 3.97 11.88 11.45
C ASP A 204 4.94 10.69 11.50
N TRP A 205 5.11 9.95 10.40
CA TRP A 205 6.11 8.89 10.33
C TRP A 205 7.52 9.44 10.33
N MET A 206 7.82 10.46 9.51
CA MET A 206 9.17 10.97 9.37
C MET A 206 9.68 11.68 10.64
N GLU A 207 8.79 12.24 11.46
CA GLU A 207 9.11 12.74 12.81
C GLU A 207 9.57 11.62 13.74
N LEU A 208 9.12 10.38 13.53
CA LEU A 208 9.56 9.22 14.30
C LEU A 208 10.89 8.67 13.79
N GLU A 209 11.19 8.82 12.50
CA GLU A 209 12.41 8.28 11.87
C GLU A 209 13.58 9.27 11.89
N THR A 210 13.34 10.55 12.12
CA THR A 210 14.37 11.60 12.05
C THR A 210 14.35 12.52 13.28
N ALA A 211 15.28 13.46 13.34
CA ALA A 211 15.29 14.55 14.32
C ALA A 211 14.80 15.89 13.74
N LEU A 212 14.29 15.88 12.49
CA LEU A 212 13.80 17.09 11.83
C LEU A 212 12.47 17.54 12.43
N ASP A 213 12.26 18.85 12.49
CA ASP A 213 10.96 19.41 12.87
C ASP A 213 9.93 19.25 11.73
N ARG A 214 8.65 19.35 12.09
CA ARG A 214 7.53 19.15 11.16
C ARG A 214 7.59 20.05 9.93
N GLU A 215 7.96 21.32 10.10
CA GLU A 215 7.98 22.27 8.99
C GLU A 215 9.11 21.93 8.01
N SER A 216 10.28 21.57 8.52
CA SER A 216 11.39 21.05 7.71
C SER A 216 11.01 19.78 6.95
N LEU A 217 10.32 18.84 7.60
CA LEU A 217 9.83 17.63 6.95
C LEU A 217 8.79 17.92 5.88
N TYR A 218 7.90 18.89 6.11
CA TYR A 218 6.90 19.29 5.13
C TYR A 218 7.55 19.93 3.89
N ARG A 219 8.54 20.81 4.09
CA ARG A 219 9.36 21.36 3.00
C ARG A 219 10.09 20.25 2.24
N LEU A 220 10.70 19.30 2.95
CA LEU A 220 11.38 18.15 2.34
C LEU A 220 10.43 17.30 1.51
N ALA A 221 9.23 17.01 2.03
CA ALA A 221 8.20 16.28 1.30
C ALA A 221 7.86 16.98 -0.03
N SER A 222 7.69 18.30 -0.03
CA SER A 222 7.46 19.06 -1.27
C SER A 222 8.63 19.04 -2.26
N LEU A 223 9.86 18.82 -1.79
CA LEU A 223 11.05 18.82 -2.64
C LEU A 223 11.41 17.43 -3.18
N ALA A 224 11.05 16.36 -2.46
CA ALA A 224 11.61 15.04 -2.68
C ALA A 224 10.62 13.88 -2.57
N ALA A 225 9.43 14.07 -1.99
CA ALA A 225 8.43 13.02 -1.95
C ALA A 225 7.51 13.10 -3.17
N ASP A 226 7.14 11.94 -3.69
CA ASP A 226 6.13 11.84 -4.73
C ASP A 226 4.75 11.54 -4.12
N MET A 227 3.71 12.18 -4.64
CA MET A 227 2.32 11.92 -4.29
C MET A 227 1.62 11.28 -5.50
N HIS A 228 1.05 10.10 -5.28
CA HIS A 228 0.44 9.31 -6.33
C HIS A 228 -1.00 8.94 -5.98
N VAL A 229 -1.83 8.86 -7.02
CA VAL A 229 -3.14 8.24 -6.91
C VAL A 229 -2.97 6.72 -6.89
N THR A 230 -3.48 6.06 -5.87
CA THR A 230 -3.41 4.59 -5.76
C THR A 230 -4.43 3.94 -6.70
N GLN A 231 -5.71 4.18 -6.43
CA GLN A 231 -6.85 3.80 -7.27
C GLN A 231 -7.99 4.82 -7.09
N VAL A 232 -8.90 4.92 -8.06
CA VAL A 232 -10.06 5.84 -8.00
C VAL A 232 -11.42 5.17 -8.22
N VAL A 233 -11.45 3.84 -8.22
CA VAL A 233 -12.58 3.05 -8.73
C VAL A 233 -13.28 2.22 -7.65
N ASN A 234 -12.66 2.09 -6.48
CA ASN A 234 -13.32 1.56 -5.28
C ASN A 234 -14.26 2.62 -4.68
N THR A 235 -15.07 2.22 -3.69
CA THR A 235 -15.96 3.14 -2.95
C THR A 235 -15.20 4.25 -2.21
N LYS A 236 -14.02 3.93 -1.70
CA LYS A 236 -13.00 4.88 -1.22
C LYS A 236 -11.85 4.87 -2.21
N LYS A 237 -11.40 6.07 -2.59
CA LYS A 237 -10.26 6.28 -3.49
C LYS A 237 -8.99 6.40 -2.66
N GLY A 238 -7.83 6.14 -3.26
CA GLY A 238 -6.56 6.11 -2.54
C GLY A 238 -5.57 7.16 -3.04
N ILE A 239 -4.84 7.77 -2.09
CA ILE A 239 -3.59 8.48 -2.34
C ILE A 239 -2.47 7.76 -1.57
N HIS A 240 -1.28 7.72 -2.15
CA HIS A 240 -0.08 7.28 -1.46
C HIS A 240 1.09 8.23 -1.67
N MET A 241 1.89 8.40 -0.62
CA MET A 241 3.13 9.16 -0.67
C MET A 241 4.33 8.22 -0.79
N LEU A 242 5.39 8.65 -1.45
CA LEU A 242 6.68 7.96 -1.51
C LEU A 242 7.79 8.92 -1.10
N MET A 243 8.39 8.71 0.07
CA MET A 243 9.55 9.46 0.54
C MET A 243 10.82 8.64 0.32
N PRO A 244 11.79 9.09 -0.51
CA PRO A 244 13.05 8.39 -0.67
C PRO A 244 13.82 8.32 0.65
N LYS A 245 14.21 7.12 1.08
CA LYS A 245 15.00 6.91 2.31
C LYS A 245 16.35 7.63 2.27
N SER A 246 16.90 7.84 1.06
CA SER A 246 18.20 8.49 0.85
C SER A 246 18.22 9.98 1.15
N VAL A 247 17.07 10.66 1.20
CA VAL A 247 17.01 12.11 1.48
C VAL A 247 16.81 12.42 2.96
N LEU A 248 16.56 11.40 3.79
CA LEU A 248 16.33 11.57 5.22
C LEU A 248 17.67 11.46 5.97
N PRO A 249 17.95 12.39 6.90
CA PRO A 249 19.11 12.25 7.75
C PRO A 249 18.94 11.04 8.68
N PRO A 250 20.03 10.32 9.02
CA PRO A 250 19.98 9.29 10.03
C PRO A 250 19.46 9.88 11.35
N LYS A 251 18.62 9.14 12.08
CA LYS A 251 18.34 9.49 13.47
C LYS A 251 19.64 9.38 14.26
N GLU A 252 20.19 10.49 14.74
CA GLU A 252 21.30 10.43 15.67
C GLU A 252 20.80 9.69 16.92
N HIS A 253 21.24 8.45 17.11
CA HIS A 253 21.18 7.83 18.43
C HIS A 253 22.04 8.71 19.32
N THR A 254 21.42 9.46 20.23
CA THR A 254 22.10 10.20 21.28
C THR A 254 23.09 9.26 21.96
N ARG A 255 24.36 9.38 21.61
CA ARG A 255 25.43 8.83 22.44
C ARG A 255 25.30 9.58 23.74
N ALA A 256 24.93 8.86 24.80
CA ALA A 256 24.99 9.39 26.15
C ALA A 256 26.36 10.04 26.33
N HIS A 257 26.38 11.36 26.53
CA HIS A 257 27.60 12.04 26.94
C HIS A 257 28.07 11.39 28.24
N PRO A 258 29.31 10.87 28.32
CA PRO A 258 29.87 10.53 29.61
C PRO A 258 30.06 11.84 30.35
N HIS A 259 29.32 12.01 31.43
CA HIS A 259 29.59 13.05 32.41
C HIS A 259 31.03 12.88 32.91
N THR A 260 31.84 13.92 32.74
CA THR A 260 33.04 14.20 33.53
C THR A 260 32.96 15.64 34.00
#